data_AF-A0A348VC96-F1
#
_entry.id   AF-A0A348VC96-F1
#
_cell.length_a   1.000
_cell.length_b   1.000
_cell.length_c   1.000
_cell.angle_alpha   90.00
_cell.angle_beta   90.00
_cell.angle_gamma   90.00
#
_symmetry.space_group_name_H-M   'P 1'
#
loop_
_entity.id
_entity.type
_entity.pdbx_description
1 polymer ?
#
loop_
_entity_poly.entity_id
_entity_poly.type
_entity_poly.pdbx_seq_one_letter_code
_entity_poly.pdbx_strand_id
1 'polypeptide(L)'
;MCRIALFNKESFALFGSVLPNLSDFFSFLEERRGGDGNGFAVRTIGSSFIWKKGLPDNLPASKAAQEMQDLRDVGEWFLFHTRKASPGLPADASQVHPFKMGPYILCMNGTEESLISLVSDLNISDTQLILTELVLKNLPPVFLLKRKSNFAGFYGSKAFLVRNNGVDMKLYFDESINAVVFASEFPENVKAHTLAETFHWEEDMCIKELLVH
;
A
#
# COMPACT_ATOMS: atom_id res chain seq x y z
N MET A 1 -9.25 -9.56 3.22
CA MET A 1 -8.66 -8.22 3.43
C MET A 1 -7.26 -8.24 2.86
N CYS A 2 -6.98 -7.35 1.92
CA CYS A 2 -5.75 -7.25 1.13
C CYS A 2 -4.46 -7.14 1.97
N ARG A 3 -3.32 -6.95 1.30
CA ARG A 3 -2.06 -6.55 1.94
C ARG A 3 -1.43 -5.40 1.18
N ILE A 4 -0.80 -4.50 1.94
CA ILE A 4 -0.06 -3.33 1.46
C ILE A 4 1.38 -3.45 1.93
N ALA A 5 2.32 -3.03 1.10
CA ALA A 5 3.66 -2.63 1.51
C ALA A 5 4.00 -1.24 0.93
N LEU A 6 4.58 -0.36 1.74
CA LEU A 6 5.08 0.95 1.35
C LEU A 6 6.48 1.12 1.93
N PHE A 7 7.49 1.36 1.09
CA PHE A 7 8.87 1.46 1.54
C PHE A 7 9.69 2.45 0.70
N ASN A 8 10.73 3.00 1.32
CA ASN A 8 11.67 3.90 0.65
C ASN A 8 12.83 3.15 -0.02
N LYS A 9 13.59 3.87 -0.83
CA LYS A 9 14.76 3.35 -1.56
C LYS A 9 15.79 2.70 -0.64
N GLU A 10 16.05 3.30 0.51
CA GLU A 10 17.03 2.83 1.49
C GLU A 10 16.73 1.39 1.95
N SER A 11 15.45 1.01 1.95
CA SER A 11 15.00 -0.34 2.32
C SER A 11 15.42 -1.43 1.34
N PHE A 12 15.85 -1.12 0.10
CA PHE A 12 16.35 -2.14 -0.81
C PHE A 12 17.59 -2.86 -0.28
N ALA A 13 18.43 -2.20 0.52
CA ALA A 13 19.58 -2.84 1.14
C ALA A 13 19.19 -3.92 2.18
N LEU A 14 17.94 -3.87 2.67
CA LEU A 14 17.42 -4.80 3.67
C LEU A 14 16.78 -6.04 3.06
N PHE A 15 16.19 -5.94 1.87
CA PHE A 15 15.56 -7.08 1.19
C PHE A 15 16.62 -8.08 0.72
N GLY A 16 16.53 -9.32 1.21
CA GLY A 16 17.50 -10.38 0.95
C GLY A 16 18.66 -10.44 1.97
N SER A 17 18.66 -9.54 2.97
CA SER A 17 19.62 -9.56 4.08
C SER A 17 18.90 -9.75 5.40
N VAL A 18 18.18 -8.73 5.87
CA VAL A 18 17.43 -8.75 7.13
C VAL A 18 15.94 -9.03 6.90
N LEU A 19 15.41 -8.54 5.77
CA LEU A 19 14.09 -8.87 5.27
C LEU A 19 14.22 -10.02 4.24
N PRO A 20 13.15 -10.80 3.98
CA PRO A 20 13.13 -11.70 2.83
C PRO A 20 13.51 -10.94 1.55
N ASN A 21 13.97 -11.62 0.49
CA ASN A 21 14.09 -10.93 -0.79
C ASN A 21 12.70 -10.42 -1.24
N LEU A 22 12.68 -9.43 -2.14
CA LEU A 22 11.44 -8.73 -2.47
C LEU A 22 10.36 -9.67 -3.05
N SER A 23 10.76 -10.66 -3.84
CA SER A 23 9.84 -11.67 -4.39
C SER A 23 9.21 -12.51 -3.29
N ASP A 24 10.01 -13.05 -2.37
CA ASP A 24 9.51 -13.84 -1.24
C ASP A 24 8.64 -13.01 -0.31
N PHE A 25 8.99 -11.74 -0.10
CA PHE A 25 8.19 -10.84 0.72
C PHE A 25 6.81 -10.57 0.09
N PHE A 26 6.74 -10.32 -1.22
CA PHE A 26 5.47 -10.10 -1.90
C PHE A 26 4.63 -11.37 -1.98
N SER A 27 5.25 -12.52 -2.25
CA SER A 27 4.58 -13.83 -2.20
C SER A 27 4.02 -14.10 -0.80
N PHE A 28 4.78 -13.82 0.26
CA PHE A 28 4.29 -13.92 1.63
C PHE A 28 3.03 -13.08 1.85
N LEU A 29 3.03 -11.81 1.42
CA LEU A 29 1.84 -10.95 1.55
C LEU A 29 0.65 -11.52 0.74
N GLU A 30 0.90 -12.03 -0.46
CA GLU A 30 -0.10 -12.65 -1.33
C GLU A 30 -0.72 -13.89 -0.68
N GLU A 31 0.09 -14.79 -0.14
CA GLU A 31 -0.34 -16.02 0.55
C GLU A 31 -1.16 -15.72 1.79
N ARG A 32 -0.81 -14.67 2.55
CA ARG A 32 -1.53 -14.35 3.79
C ARG A 32 -2.95 -13.94 3.51
N ARG A 33 -3.18 -12.94 2.64
CA ARG A 33 -4.53 -12.47 2.27
C ARG A 33 -4.53 -11.67 0.95
N GLY A 34 -4.10 -12.29 -0.14
CA GLY A 34 -4.09 -11.72 -1.49
C GLY A 34 -4.41 -12.74 -2.58
N GLY A 35 -3.84 -12.52 -3.77
CA GLY A 35 -3.82 -13.48 -4.87
C GLY A 35 -4.93 -13.34 -5.91
N ASP A 36 -5.84 -12.36 -5.78
CA ASP A 36 -6.89 -12.10 -6.78
C ASP A 36 -6.53 -10.91 -7.70
N GLY A 37 -5.29 -10.42 -7.60
CA GLY A 37 -4.72 -9.35 -8.40
C GLY A 37 -3.68 -8.56 -7.63
N ASN A 38 -2.64 -8.09 -8.32
CA ASN A 38 -1.56 -7.32 -7.71
C ASN A 38 -1.36 -6.00 -8.45
N GLY A 39 -0.71 -5.07 -7.78
CA GLY A 39 -0.21 -3.89 -8.43
C GLY A 39 0.81 -3.15 -7.60
N PHE A 40 1.49 -2.25 -8.28
CA PHE A 40 2.51 -1.42 -7.70
C PHE A 40 2.51 0.00 -8.24
N ALA A 41 3.11 0.90 -7.46
CA ALA A 41 3.53 2.21 -7.92
C ALA A 41 4.92 2.53 -7.35
N VAL A 42 5.76 3.14 -8.17
CA VAL A 42 7.09 3.64 -7.82
C VAL A 42 7.12 5.12 -8.10
N ARG A 43 7.44 5.93 -7.08
CA ARG A 43 7.82 7.32 -7.28
C ARG A 43 9.28 7.35 -7.71
N THR A 44 9.58 7.94 -8.86
CA THR A 44 10.95 8.10 -9.34
C THR A 44 11.55 9.42 -8.88
N ILE A 45 12.88 9.53 -8.96
CA ILE A 45 13.61 10.78 -8.85
C ILE A 45 12.95 11.83 -9.76
N GLY A 46 12.72 13.03 -9.22
CA GLY A 46 11.99 14.08 -9.93
C GLY A 46 10.46 13.96 -9.85
N SER A 47 9.93 13.14 -8.93
CA SER A 47 8.49 13.04 -8.61
C SER A 47 7.59 12.53 -9.75
N SER A 48 8.15 11.79 -10.71
CA SER A 48 7.33 11.06 -11.70
C SER A 48 6.88 9.71 -11.12
N PHE A 49 5.89 9.08 -11.73
CA PHE A 49 5.35 7.80 -11.25
C PHE A 49 5.35 6.74 -12.34
N ILE A 50 5.87 5.56 -12.01
CA ILE A 50 5.68 4.33 -12.78
C ILE A 50 4.71 3.47 -11.99
N TRP A 51 3.59 3.07 -12.60
CA TRP A 51 2.59 2.25 -11.92
C TRP A 51 2.05 1.17 -12.84
N LYS A 52 1.72 0.03 -12.27
CA LYS A 52 1.17 -1.11 -12.99
C LYS A 52 0.27 -1.92 -12.07
N LYS A 53 -0.79 -2.50 -12.62
CA LYS A 53 -1.69 -3.39 -11.90
C LYS A 53 -2.29 -4.41 -12.85
N GLY A 54 -2.67 -5.57 -12.34
CA GLY A 54 -3.26 -6.62 -13.15
C GLY A 54 -3.70 -7.83 -12.35
N LEU A 55 -4.43 -8.71 -13.01
CA LEU A 55 -4.74 -10.04 -12.49
C LEU A 55 -3.46 -10.89 -12.40
N PRO A 56 -3.44 -11.96 -11.58
CA PRO A 56 -2.24 -12.77 -11.32
C PRO A 56 -1.58 -13.34 -12.58
N ASP A 57 -2.35 -13.70 -13.61
CA ASP A 57 -1.79 -14.21 -14.87
C ASP A 57 -0.93 -13.17 -15.62
N ASN A 58 -1.21 -11.88 -15.41
CA ASN A 58 -0.50 -10.78 -16.07
C ASN A 58 0.56 -10.13 -15.17
N LEU A 59 0.27 -10.08 -13.87
CA LEU A 59 1.12 -9.45 -12.85
C LEU A 59 1.09 -10.28 -11.55
N PRO A 60 1.76 -11.44 -11.52
CA PRO A 60 1.95 -12.17 -10.27
C PRO A 60 2.88 -11.40 -9.33
N ALA A 61 2.85 -11.71 -8.03
CA ALA A 61 3.66 -11.04 -7.01
C ALA A 61 5.17 -11.02 -7.36
N SER A 62 5.71 -12.12 -7.86
CA SER A 62 7.11 -12.24 -8.29
C SER A 62 7.48 -11.29 -9.44
N LYS A 63 6.58 -11.11 -10.41
CA LYS A 63 6.79 -10.18 -11.52
C LYS A 63 6.73 -8.72 -11.05
N ALA A 64 5.81 -8.39 -10.14
CA ALA A 64 5.76 -7.07 -9.52
C ALA A 64 7.06 -6.78 -8.73
N ALA A 65 7.57 -7.76 -7.99
CA ALA A 65 8.85 -7.65 -7.30
C ALA A 65 10.01 -7.44 -8.27
N GLN A 66 10.10 -8.20 -9.36
CA GLN A 66 11.13 -8.03 -10.37
C GLN A 66 11.09 -6.64 -11.01
N GLU A 67 9.90 -6.19 -11.44
CA GLU A 67 9.75 -4.87 -12.06
C GLU A 67 10.11 -3.74 -11.08
N MET A 68 9.78 -3.86 -9.79
CA MET A 68 10.24 -2.91 -8.77
C MET A 68 11.75 -2.97 -8.54
N GLN A 69 12.34 -4.16 -8.54
CA GLN A 69 13.79 -4.38 -8.39
C GLN A 69 14.59 -3.75 -9.54
N ASP A 70 14.04 -3.78 -10.75
CA ASP A 70 14.61 -3.14 -11.94
C ASP A 70 14.55 -1.60 -11.85
N LEU A 71 13.61 -1.07 -11.08
CA LEU A 71 13.43 0.36 -10.85
C LEU A 71 14.18 0.91 -9.63
N ARG A 72 14.91 0.06 -8.88
CA ARG A 72 15.54 0.43 -7.60
C ARG A 72 16.47 1.65 -7.69
N ASP A 73 17.17 1.81 -8.81
CA ASP A 73 18.18 2.87 -8.94
C ASP A 73 17.54 4.24 -9.16
N VAL A 74 16.36 4.27 -9.77
CA VAL A 74 15.61 5.50 -10.11
C VAL A 74 14.43 5.76 -9.19
N GLY A 75 13.99 4.78 -8.40
CA GLY A 75 12.87 4.91 -7.47
C GLY A 75 13.29 5.48 -6.11
N GLU A 76 12.43 6.30 -5.53
CA GLU A 76 12.57 6.88 -4.19
C GLU A 76 11.63 6.19 -3.19
N TRP A 77 10.42 5.86 -3.63
CA TRP A 77 9.41 5.17 -2.84
C TRP A 77 8.63 4.16 -3.67
N PHE A 78 8.22 3.09 -3.00
CA PHE A 78 7.70 1.89 -3.62
C PHE A 78 6.46 1.46 -2.85
N LEU A 79 5.34 1.30 -3.56
CA LEU A 79 4.05 0.89 -3.04
C LEU A 79 3.65 -0.41 -3.74
N PHE A 80 3.39 -1.46 -2.98
CA PHE A 80 2.83 -2.73 -3.45
C PHE A 80 1.48 -3.00 -2.79
N HIS A 81 0.58 -3.61 -3.55
CA HIS A 81 -0.68 -4.14 -3.06
C HIS A 81 -1.02 -5.47 -3.71
N THR A 82 -1.52 -6.38 -2.88
CA THR A 82 -2.14 -7.62 -3.34
C THR A 82 -3.57 -7.69 -2.82
N ARG A 83 -4.49 -7.97 -3.74
CA ARG A 83 -5.93 -7.95 -3.52
C ARG A 83 -6.45 -9.33 -3.15
N LYS A 84 -7.36 -9.36 -2.19
CA LYS A 84 -8.28 -10.48 -1.99
C LYS A 84 -9.71 -10.02 -2.28
N ALA A 85 -10.32 -10.55 -3.32
CA ALA A 85 -11.73 -10.32 -3.64
C ALA A 85 -12.61 -10.88 -2.51
N SER A 86 -13.72 -10.20 -2.22
CA SER A 86 -14.73 -10.74 -1.32
C SER A 86 -15.35 -12.01 -1.92
N PRO A 87 -15.72 -13.01 -1.12
CA PRO A 87 -16.36 -14.22 -1.61
C PRO A 87 -17.57 -13.92 -2.50
N GLY A 88 -17.64 -14.56 -3.67
CA GLY A 88 -18.76 -14.41 -4.61
C GLY A 88 -18.67 -13.23 -5.59
N LEU A 89 -17.64 -12.38 -5.49
CA LEU A 89 -17.36 -11.36 -6.51
C LEU A 89 -16.26 -11.83 -7.46
N PRO A 90 -16.41 -11.64 -8.79
CA PRO A 90 -15.35 -11.97 -9.73
C PRO A 90 -14.11 -11.12 -9.47
N ALA A 91 -12.93 -11.71 -9.70
CA ALA A 91 -11.69 -10.96 -9.74
C ALA A 91 -11.67 -10.07 -10.99
N ASP A 92 -11.97 -8.78 -10.81
CA ASP A 92 -11.93 -7.79 -11.88
C ASP A 92 -10.63 -6.97 -11.82
N ALA A 93 -9.92 -6.91 -12.95
CA ALA A 93 -8.73 -6.08 -13.14
C ALA A 93 -8.98 -4.60 -12.83
N SER A 94 -10.21 -4.11 -13.07
CA SER A 94 -10.61 -2.74 -12.76
C SER A 94 -10.51 -2.44 -11.26
N GLN A 95 -10.74 -3.45 -10.41
CA GLN A 95 -10.78 -3.35 -8.94
C GLN A 95 -9.41 -3.57 -8.27
N VAL A 96 -8.38 -3.94 -9.03
CA VAL A 96 -7.01 -4.10 -8.52
C VAL A 96 -6.43 -2.72 -8.19
N HIS A 97 -5.62 -2.64 -7.13
CA HIS A 97 -4.94 -1.42 -6.69
C HIS A 97 -3.48 -1.39 -7.19
N PRO A 98 -2.78 -0.24 -7.16
CA PRO A 98 -3.24 1.09 -6.75
C PRO A 98 -4.17 1.77 -7.77
N PHE A 99 -5.03 2.67 -7.29
CA PHE A 99 -5.82 3.57 -8.13
C PHE A 99 -5.14 4.94 -8.27
N LYS A 100 -5.15 5.52 -9.47
CA LYS A 100 -4.61 6.85 -9.75
C LYS A 100 -5.72 7.81 -10.15
N MET A 101 -5.86 8.92 -9.43
CA MET A 101 -6.83 9.98 -9.74
C MET A 101 -6.41 11.32 -9.14
N GLY A 102 -6.39 12.39 -9.94
CA GLY A 102 -5.94 13.69 -9.47
C GLY A 102 -4.52 13.62 -8.86
N PRO A 103 -4.28 14.21 -7.68
CA PRO A 103 -2.99 14.16 -7.00
C PRO A 103 -2.71 12.81 -6.32
N TYR A 104 -3.60 11.83 -6.39
CA TYR A 104 -3.50 10.58 -5.65
C TYR A 104 -3.05 9.41 -6.50
N ILE A 105 -2.20 8.57 -5.89
CA ILE A 105 -2.08 7.13 -6.17
C ILE A 105 -2.35 6.41 -4.85
N LEU A 106 -3.36 5.55 -4.78
CA LEU A 106 -3.89 5.08 -3.50
C LEU A 106 -4.22 3.59 -3.50
N CYS A 107 -3.76 2.92 -2.45
CA CYS A 107 -4.14 1.57 -2.05
C CYS A 107 -5.03 1.63 -0.80
N MET A 108 -5.96 0.70 -0.69
CA MET A 108 -6.79 0.51 0.49
C MET A 108 -6.68 -0.93 0.98
N ASN A 109 -6.64 -1.10 2.29
CA ASN A 109 -6.77 -2.40 2.94
C ASN A 109 -7.88 -2.33 3.99
N GLY A 110 -8.98 -3.02 3.71
CA GLY A 110 -10.21 -2.99 4.50
C GLY A 110 -11.44 -3.00 3.58
N THR A 111 -12.62 -2.86 4.19
CA THR A 111 -13.89 -2.68 3.49
C THR A 111 -14.68 -1.61 4.22
N GLU A 112 -15.20 -0.62 3.50
CA GLU A 112 -16.09 0.38 4.08
C GLU A 112 -17.55 -0.09 3.99
N GLU A 113 -17.99 -0.88 4.97
CA GLU A 113 -19.33 -1.51 4.99
C GLU A 113 -20.47 -0.51 4.74
N SER A 114 -20.36 0.70 5.29
CA SER A 114 -21.33 1.78 5.11
C SER A 114 -21.51 2.23 3.65
N LEU A 115 -20.58 1.89 2.76
CA LEU A 115 -20.60 2.27 1.35
C LEU A 115 -21.06 1.14 0.42
N ILE A 116 -21.21 -0.10 0.91
CA ILE A 116 -21.45 -1.30 0.08
C ILE A 116 -22.67 -1.14 -0.83
N SER A 117 -23.79 -0.64 -0.30
CA SER A 117 -25.02 -0.45 -1.10
C SER A 117 -24.78 0.50 -2.27
N LEU A 118 -24.18 1.66 -1.99
CA LEU A 118 -23.96 2.70 -2.99
C LEU A 118 -22.96 2.27 -4.07
N VAL A 119 -21.89 1.57 -3.68
CA VAL A 119 -20.85 1.15 -4.63
C VAL A 119 -21.33 -0.01 -5.51
N SER A 120 -22.23 -0.85 -4.98
CA SER A 120 -22.92 -1.89 -5.76
C SER A 120 -23.82 -1.27 -6.84
N ASP A 121 -24.60 -0.24 -6.50
CA ASP A 121 -25.47 0.47 -7.46
C ASP A 121 -24.66 1.16 -8.57
N LEU A 122 -23.48 1.66 -8.24
CA LEU A 122 -22.56 2.34 -9.16
C LEU A 122 -21.61 1.38 -9.91
N ASN A 123 -21.59 0.10 -9.54
CA ASN A 123 -20.65 -0.91 -10.05
C ASN A 123 -19.16 -0.47 -9.97
N ILE A 124 -18.77 0.11 -8.84
CA ILE A 124 -17.38 0.52 -8.52
C ILE A 124 -16.94 -0.07 -7.18
N SER A 125 -15.66 0.04 -6.83
CA SER A 125 -15.20 -0.25 -5.47
C SER A 125 -15.44 0.92 -4.50
N ASP A 126 -15.51 0.61 -3.20
CA ASP A 126 -15.48 1.61 -2.14
C ASP A 126 -14.25 2.51 -2.22
N THR A 127 -13.10 1.96 -2.57
CA THR A 127 -11.87 2.73 -2.79
C THR A 127 -12.03 3.76 -3.92
N GLN A 128 -12.65 3.38 -5.05
CA GLN A 128 -12.90 4.30 -6.15
C GLN A 128 -13.83 5.43 -5.72
N LEU A 129 -14.91 5.12 -5.00
CA LEU A 129 -15.83 6.13 -4.49
C LEU A 129 -15.15 7.11 -3.51
N ILE A 130 -14.37 6.59 -2.56
CA ILE A 130 -13.61 7.40 -1.61
C ILE A 130 -12.61 8.29 -2.34
N LEU A 131 -11.88 7.73 -3.31
CA LEU A 131 -10.90 8.47 -4.09
C LEU A 131 -11.57 9.60 -4.91
N THR A 132 -12.72 9.32 -5.53
CA THR A 132 -13.52 10.33 -6.22
C THR A 132 -13.96 11.45 -5.27
N GLU A 133 -14.40 11.13 -4.05
CA GLU A 133 -14.75 12.13 -3.04
C GLU A 133 -13.55 13.02 -2.68
N LEU A 134 -12.39 12.40 -2.38
CA LEU A 134 -11.18 13.13 -2.03
C LEU A 134 -10.77 14.12 -3.13
N VAL A 135 -10.81 13.68 -4.38
CA VAL A 135 -10.39 14.50 -5.53
C VAL A 135 -11.40 15.62 -5.80
N LEU A 136 -12.70 15.32 -5.83
CA LEU A 136 -13.74 16.33 -6.12
C LEU A 136 -13.82 17.42 -5.05
N LYS A 137 -13.54 17.06 -3.79
CA LYS A 137 -13.55 18.00 -2.66
C LYS A 137 -12.18 18.58 -2.33
N ASN A 138 -11.13 18.22 -3.10
CA ASN A 138 -9.74 18.62 -2.86
C ASN A 138 -9.28 18.36 -1.41
N LEU A 139 -9.59 17.18 -0.86
CA LEU A 139 -9.27 16.80 0.51
C LEU A 139 -7.89 16.14 0.57
N PRO A 140 -7.04 16.46 1.57
CA PRO A 140 -5.76 15.80 1.81
C PRO A 140 -5.88 14.42 2.51
N PRO A 141 -4.82 13.60 2.53
CA PRO A 141 -4.87 12.21 3.03
C PRO A 141 -5.35 12.07 4.47
N VAL A 142 -5.08 13.05 5.35
CA VAL A 142 -5.57 13.06 6.75
C VAL A 142 -7.10 12.89 6.88
N PHE A 143 -7.89 13.23 5.85
CA PHE A 143 -9.34 13.02 5.86
C PHE A 143 -9.75 11.53 5.85
N LEU A 144 -8.84 10.65 5.44
CA LEU A 144 -9.05 9.19 5.47
C LEU A 144 -9.11 8.63 6.89
N LEU A 145 -8.74 9.40 7.93
CA LEU A 145 -8.98 9.05 9.34
C LEU A 145 -10.47 8.93 9.70
N LYS A 146 -11.37 9.41 8.83
CA LYS A 146 -12.82 9.25 8.99
C LYS A 146 -13.35 7.89 8.52
N ARG A 147 -12.46 7.01 8.04
CA ARG A 147 -12.76 5.70 7.49
C ARG A 147 -12.28 4.59 8.42
N LYS A 148 -12.68 3.35 8.18
CA LYS A 148 -12.24 2.19 8.99
C LYS A 148 -11.02 1.48 8.41
N SER A 149 -10.79 1.62 7.11
CA SER A 149 -9.73 0.93 6.36
C SER A 149 -8.37 1.62 6.52
N ASN A 150 -7.29 0.90 6.24
CA ASN A 150 -5.96 1.49 6.08
C ASN A 150 -5.78 1.97 4.64
N PHE A 151 -5.03 3.06 4.47
CA PHE A 151 -4.73 3.63 3.17
C PHE A 151 -3.25 3.93 3.06
N ALA A 152 -2.65 3.66 1.92
CA ALA A 152 -1.27 4.03 1.65
C ALA A 152 -1.11 4.45 0.19
N GLY A 153 -0.12 5.30 -0.07
CA GLY A 153 0.29 5.60 -1.43
C GLY A 153 0.93 6.97 -1.52
N PHE A 154 0.55 7.73 -2.54
CA PHE A 154 1.16 9.00 -2.88
C PHE A 154 0.11 10.11 -3.00
N TYR A 155 0.41 11.28 -2.44
CA TYR A 155 -0.36 12.50 -2.59
C TYR A 155 0.56 13.63 -3.06
N GLY A 156 0.34 14.10 -4.29
CA GLY A 156 1.31 14.93 -4.99
C GLY A 156 2.62 14.18 -5.15
N SER A 157 3.70 14.72 -4.59
CA SER A 157 5.03 14.10 -4.61
C SER A 157 5.36 13.29 -3.35
N LYS A 158 4.47 13.21 -2.34
CA LYS A 158 4.81 12.62 -1.03
C LYS A 158 4.22 11.24 -0.83
N ALA A 159 4.98 10.34 -0.22
CA ALA A 159 4.43 9.09 0.32
C ALA A 159 3.56 9.39 1.56
N PHE A 160 2.48 8.64 1.73
CA PHE A 160 1.62 8.74 2.92
C PHE A 160 1.11 7.36 3.37
N LEU A 161 0.79 7.30 4.66
CA LEU A 161 0.12 6.17 5.31
C LEU A 161 -0.96 6.70 6.26
N VAL A 162 -2.16 6.15 6.15
CA VAL A 162 -3.25 6.34 7.11
C VAL A 162 -3.60 4.97 7.66
N ARG A 163 -3.41 4.80 8.97
CA ARG A 163 -3.85 3.60 9.69
C ARG A 163 -5.10 3.92 10.49
N ASN A 164 -6.06 3.00 10.48
CA ASN A 164 -7.28 3.02 11.27
C ASN A 164 -7.49 1.65 11.95
N ASN A 165 -8.41 1.59 12.93
CA ASN A 165 -8.65 0.46 13.84
C ASN A 165 -9.22 -0.85 13.20
N GLY A 166 -9.10 -1.05 11.89
CA GLY A 166 -9.70 -2.21 11.21
C GLY A 166 -8.71 -3.26 10.70
N VAL A 167 -7.45 -2.88 10.46
CA VAL A 167 -6.50 -3.75 9.77
C VAL A 167 -5.08 -3.56 10.28
N ASP A 168 -4.33 -4.66 10.34
CA ASP A 168 -2.95 -4.65 10.77
C ASP A 168 -2.06 -3.82 9.84
N MET A 169 -1.13 -3.11 10.46
CA MET A 169 -0.03 -2.40 9.82
C MET A 169 1.12 -2.38 10.82
N LYS A 170 2.30 -2.75 10.34
CA LYS A 170 3.54 -2.83 11.10
C LYS A 170 4.61 -1.99 10.40
N LEU A 171 5.65 -1.65 11.14
CA LEU A 171 6.79 -0.88 10.65
C LEU A 171 8.09 -1.64 10.91
N TYR A 172 8.89 -1.86 9.88
CA TYR A 172 10.32 -2.12 10.06
C TYR A 172 11.07 -0.81 9.81
N PHE A 173 11.88 -0.39 10.78
CA PHE A 173 12.66 0.85 10.68
C PHE A 173 14.12 0.59 11.06
N ASP A 174 15.04 0.92 10.16
CA ASP A 174 16.48 0.95 10.43
C ASP A 174 16.96 2.40 10.39
N GLU A 175 17.22 2.94 11.57
CA GLU A 175 17.67 4.32 11.73
C GLU A 175 19.04 4.59 11.08
N SER A 176 19.94 3.59 11.06
CA SER A 176 21.33 3.77 10.62
C SER A 176 21.44 4.12 9.13
N ILE A 177 20.50 3.63 8.34
CA ILE A 177 20.40 3.89 6.90
C ILE A 177 19.10 4.60 6.54
N ASN A 178 18.32 5.05 7.52
CA ASN A 178 17.00 5.65 7.34
C ASN A 178 16.05 4.80 6.48
N ALA A 179 16.08 3.47 6.62
CA ALA A 179 15.21 2.57 5.87
C ALA A 179 13.87 2.38 6.57
N VAL A 180 12.78 2.62 5.83
CA VAL A 180 11.40 2.55 6.31
C VAL A 180 10.62 1.56 5.46
N VAL A 181 10.05 0.54 6.10
CA VAL A 181 9.10 -0.39 5.48
C VAL A 181 7.83 -0.45 6.31
N PHE A 182 6.75 0.09 5.78
CA PHE A 182 5.41 -0.19 6.27
C PHE A 182 4.85 -1.40 5.54
N ALA A 183 4.31 -2.36 6.27
CA ALA A 183 3.59 -3.46 5.67
C ALA A 183 2.42 -3.93 6.53
N SER A 184 1.38 -4.43 5.89
CA SER A 184 0.25 -5.01 6.61
C SER A 184 0.67 -6.18 7.51
N GLU A 185 1.73 -6.90 7.11
CA GLU A 185 2.25 -8.02 7.87
C GLU A 185 3.74 -8.24 7.54
N PHE A 186 4.49 -8.81 8.49
CA PHE A 186 5.85 -9.27 8.27
C PHE A 186 5.94 -10.75 8.69
N PRO A 187 6.85 -11.53 8.08
CA PRO A 187 7.19 -12.87 8.57
C PRO A 187 7.61 -12.85 10.04
N GLU A 188 7.33 -13.93 10.77
CA GLU A 188 7.54 -14.00 12.24
C GLU A 188 8.99 -13.78 12.68
N ASN A 189 9.95 -14.11 11.81
CA ASN A 189 11.38 -13.90 12.05
C ASN A 189 11.83 -12.43 11.89
N VAL A 190 10.98 -11.56 11.34
CA VAL A 190 11.26 -10.14 11.19
C VAL A 190 10.72 -9.39 12.41
N LYS A 191 11.62 -8.75 13.15
CA LYS A 191 11.29 -7.90 14.31
C LYS A 191 10.74 -6.54 13.86
N ALA A 192 9.48 -6.52 13.45
CA ALA A 192 8.78 -5.27 13.11
C ALA A 192 8.11 -4.64 14.35
N HIS A 193 8.09 -3.32 14.38
CA HIS A 193 7.42 -2.50 15.38
C HIS A 193 5.90 -2.52 15.21
N THR A 194 5.20 -2.51 16.35
CA THR A 194 3.77 -2.22 16.41
C THR A 194 3.59 -0.70 16.39
N LEU A 195 2.59 -0.24 15.64
CA LEU A 195 2.29 1.18 15.50
C LEU A 195 1.09 1.56 16.39
N ALA A 196 0.84 2.86 16.55
CA ALA A 196 -0.40 3.36 17.15
C ALA A 196 -1.62 2.94 16.31
N GLU A 197 -2.76 2.62 16.93
CA GLU A 197 -3.89 2.00 16.21
C GLU A 197 -4.46 2.88 15.09
N THR A 198 -4.52 4.20 15.32
CA THR A 198 -4.99 5.19 14.35
C THR A 198 -3.98 6.33 14.25
N PHE A 199 -3.51 6.62 13.03
CA PHE A 199 -2.63 7.77 12.76
C PHE A 199 -2.61 8.12 11.26
N HIS A 200 -2.11 9.32 10.98
CA HIS A 200 -1.74 9.78 9.65
C HIS A 200 -0.26 10.14 9.63
N TRP A 201 0.46 9.65 8.64
CA TRP A 201 1.86 9.94 8.40
C TRP A 201 2.07 10.33 6.93
N GLU A 202 2.90 11.36 6.72
CA GLU A 202 3.45 11.73 5.41
C GLU A 202 4.97 11.70 5.51
N GLU A 203 5.64 11.52 4.38
CA GLU A 203 7.10 11.40 4.26
C GLU A 203 7.95 12.42 5.02
N ASP A 204 7.48 13.67 5.12
CA ASP A 204 8.21 14.73 5.83
C ASP A 204 8.01 14.69 7.36
N MET A 205 7.20 13.75 7.87
CA MET A 205 6.94 13.57 9.29
C MET A 205 7.91 12.58 9.93
N CYS A 206 8.26 12.83 11.19
CA CYS A 206 9.20 12.01 11.91
C CYS A 206 8.64 10.60 12.16
N ILE A 207 9.28 9.59 11.57
CA ILE A 207 8.85 8.18 11.70
C ILE A 207 8.84 7.69 13.16
N LYS A 208 9.73 8.22 13.99
CA LYS A 208 9.86 7.82 15.40
C LYS A 208 8.64 8.17 16.23
N GLU A 209 7.86 9.18 15.82
CA GLU A 209 6.61 9.55 16.47
C GLU A 209 5.53 8.47 16.34
N LEU A 210 5.70 7.53 15.41
CA LEU A 210 4.78 6.41 15.21
C LEU A 210 5.10 5.19 16.08
N LEU A 211 6.29 5.13 16.69
CA LEU A 211 6.73 4.01 17.49
C LEU A 211 6.05 4.07 18.86
N VAL A 212 5.21 3.08 19.15
CA VAL A 212 4.62 2.92 20.48
C VAL A 212 5.70 2.37 21.41
N HIS A 213 5.98 3.10 22.50
CA HIS A 213 6.91 2.69 23.56
C HIS A 213 6.33 1.56 24.42
#